data_AF-A0A7W5IQG5-F1
#
_entry.id   AF-A0A7W5IQG5-F1
#
_cell.length_a   1.000
_cell.length_b   1.000
_cell.length_c   1.000
_cell.angle_alpha   90.00
_cell.angle_beta   90.00
_cell.angle_gamma   90.00
#
_symmetry.space_group_name_H-M   'P 1'
#
loop_
_entity.id
_entity.type
_entity.pdbx_description
1 polymer ?
#
loop_
_entity_poly.entity_id
_entity_poly.type
_entity_poly.pdbx_seq_one_letter_code
_entity_poly.pdbx_strand_id
1 'polypeptide(L)'
;MADVSFSGIRVSLADVQEHPSRHAPALERAKVTPGYALCHCREHAPRKLVIRRYGSLFHLAGWPDDGMHHVEGCDFRKDAQSQTSGSNDSTAAIIAGPDGLNVRLDASLMQRDALTSSDRTRKANGSARASRRSAPLLAFIQTLWHSAGLTSWAGASMARGWGAVNSMLLAGLGENARINGAAADDTLHIMRRYEESGRDAINAEFDAFIGRITNDGNTSRRALMLGEIGEVATTQYGYSITLRQRKQRYFTSTQLVERVQKSYSHAWRALGEQSARVIGLLLVERT
;
A
#
# COMPACT_ATOMS: atom_id res chain seq x y z
N MET A 1 -12.78 20.42 -0.55
CA MET A 1 -11.64 19.63 -0.04
C MET A 1 -11.22 20.25 1.29
N ALA A 2 -10.89 19.44 2.28
CA ALA A 2 -10.55 19.95 3.62
C ALA A 2 -9.13 20.54 3.65
N ASP A 3 -8.94 21.62 4.39
CA ASP A 3 -7.60 22.06 4.77
C ASP A 3 -7.07 21.22 5.93
N VAL A 4 -5.75 21.18 6.03
CA VAL A 4 -5.03 20.63 7.18
C VAL A 4 -4.03 21.64 7.71
N SER A 5 -3.76 21.58 9.01
CA SER A 5 -2.70 22.39 9.61
C SER A 5 -1.76 21.57 10.47
N PHE A 6 -0.48 21.92 10.42
CA PHE A 6 0.61 21.30 11.16
C PHE A 6 1.79 22.28 11.18
N SER A 7 2.61 22.28 12.24
CA SER A 7 3.80 23.13 12.34
C SER A 7 3.59 24.61 11.98
N GLY A 8 2.44 25.19 12.34
CA GLY A 8 2.11 26.60 12.11
C GLY A 8 1.67 26.95 10.68
N ILE A 9 1.59 25.99 9.76
CA ILE A 9 1.07 26.22 8.40
C ILE A 9 -0.33 25.62 8.24
N ARG A 10 -1.14 26.21 7.35
CA ARG A 10 -2.43 25.68 6.90
C ARG A 10 -2.41 25.57 5.38
N VAL A 11 -2.65 24.36 4.87
CA VAL A 11 -2.57 24.02 3.45
C VAL A 11 -3.72 23.09 3.08
N SER A 12 -4.03 22.96 1.79
CA SER A 12 -5.05 22.00 1.36
C SER A 12 -4.55 20.56 1.56
N LEU A 13 -5.44 19.65 1.97
CA LEU A 13 -5.09 18.22 2.09
C LEU A 13 -4.58 17.66 0.76
N ALA A 14 -5.17 18.09 -0.35
CA ALA A 14 -4.77 17.67 -1.69
C ALA A 14 -3.31 18.04 -2.00
N ASP A 15 -2.83 19.22 -1.60
CA ASP A 15 -1.43 19.59 -1.82
C ASP A 15 -0.47 18.71 -0.99
N VAL A 16 -0.84 18.37 0.24
CA VAL A 16 -0.04 17.47 1.09
C VAL A 16 0.04 16.07 0.50
N GLN A 17 -1.08 15.56 0.01
CA GLN A 17 -1.15 14.22 -0.57
C GLN A 17 -0.47 14.13 -1.94
N GLU A 18 -0.59 15.16 -2.79
CA GLU A 18 0.00 15.19 -4.13
C GLU A 18 1.50 15.51 -4.11
N HIS A 19 1.97 16.27 -3.11
CA HIS A 19 3.36 16.71 -2.99
C HIS A 19 3.94 16.42 -1.59
N PRO A 20 4.00 15.15 -1.15
CA PRO A 20 4.39 14.78 0.21
C PRO A 20 5.84 15.17 0.57
N SER A 21 6.73 15.21 -0.43
CA SER A 21 8.13 15.65 -0.32
C SER A 21 8.25 17.08 0.21
N ARG A 22 7.43 18.01 -0.32
CA ARG A 22 7.40 19.42 0.05
C ARG A 22 7.07 19.66 1.52
N HIS A 23 6.22 18.80 2.09
CA HIS A 23 5.68 18.96 3.44
C HIS A 23 6.40 18.10 4.48
N ALA A 24 7.29 17.18 4.06
CA ALA A 24 7.96 16.24 4.94
C ALA A 24 8.67 16.91 6.14
N PRO A 25 9.47 18.00 5.98
CA PRO A 25 10.12 18.63 7.14
C PRO A 25 9.14 19.24 8.15
N ALA A 26 8.02 19.79 7.67
CA ALA A 26 7.01 20.38 8.53
C ALA A 26 6.19 19.30 9.25
N LEU A 27 5.88 18.19 8.57
CA LEU A 27 5.20 17.04 9.18
C LEU A 27 6.09 16.30 10.17
N GLU A 28 7.39 16.20 9.91
CA GLU A 28 8.37 15.63 10.85
C GLU A 28 8.37 16.40 12.17
N ARG A 29 8.47 17.73 12.12
CA ARG A 29 8.38 18.58 13.31
C ARG A 29 7.04 18.39 14.04
N ALA A 30 5.93 18.37 13.30
CA ALA A 30 4.60 18.20 13.90
C ALA A 30 4.41 16.81 14.52
N LYS A 31 5.04 15.76 13.99
CA LYS A 31 5.03 14.40 14.57
C LYS A 31 5.73 14.36 15.92
N VAL A 32 6.76 15.19 16.14
CA VAL A 32 7.46 15.30 17.43
C VAL A 32 6.71 16.23 18.38
N THR A 33 6.30 17.40 17.92
CA THR A 33 5.57 18.38 18.72
C THR A 33 4.62 19.18 17.82
N PRO A 34 3.30 19.07 18.01
CA PRO A 34 2.60 18.51 19.17
C PRO A 34 2.27 17.01 19.12
N GLY A 35 2.71 16.27 18.09
CA GLY A 35 2.41 14.84 17.90
C GLY A 35 1.23 14.55 16.98
N TYR A 36 0.63 15.58 16.36
CA TYR A 36 -0.54 15.45 15.49
C TYR A 36 -0.61 16.59 14.47
N ALA A 37 -1.40 16.36 13.42
CA ALA A 37 -1.91 17.41 12.55
C ALA A 37 -3.40 17.64 12.83
N LEU A 38 -3.97 18.73 12.30
CA LEU A 38 -5.39 19.04 12.42
C LEU A 38 -6.06 19.05 11.05
N CYS A 39 -7.23 18.44 10.96
CA CYS A 39 -8.15 18.52 9.84
C CYS A 39 -9.19 19.61 10.09
N HIS A 40 -9.31 20.57 9.18
CA HIS A 40 -10.26 21.68 9.26
C HIS A 40 -11.54 21.42 8.46
N CYS A 41 -11.94 20.14 8.34
CA CYS A 41 -13.20 19.79 7.70
C CYS A 41 -14.44 20.31 8.46
N ARG A 42 -14.26 20.66 9.74
CA ARG A 42 -15.19 21.46 10.55
C ARG A 42 -14.47 22.72 10.99
N GLU A 43 -14.99 23.87 10.59
CA GLU A 43 -14.32 25.17 10.78
C GLU A 43 -14.05 25.50 12.26
N HIS A 44 -15.05 25.27 13.13
CA HIS A 44 -14.95 25.61 14.56
C HIS A 44 -14.51 24.44 15.46
N ALA A 45 -14.26 23.26 14.89
CA ALA A 45 -13.85 22.09 15.65
C ALA A 45 -12.88 21.20 14.85
N PRO A 46 -11.62 21.63 14.67
CA PRO A 46 -10.63 20.84 13.93
C PRO A 46 -10.41 19.46 14.57
N ARG A 47 -10.30 18.43 13.74
CA ARG A 47 -10.11 17.04 14.17
C ARG A 47 -8.64 16.66 14.15
N LYS A 48 -8.18 15.86 15.10
CA LYS A 48 -6.78 15.41 15.13
C LYS A 48 -6.55 14.39 14.00
N LEU A 49 -5.32 14.37 13.51
CA LEU A 49 -4.85 13.41 12.53
C LEU A 49 -3.53 12.81 13.02
N VAL A 50 -3.35 11.53 12.73
CA VAL A 50 -2.09 10.83 12.97
C VAL A 50 -1.11 11.15 11.85
N ILE A 51 0.14 11.43 12.21
CA ILE A 51 1.23 11.62 11.26
C ILE A 51 2.04 10.32 11.18
N ARG A 52 1.90 9.58 10.08
CA ARG A 52 2.56 8.30 9.84
C ARG A 52 3.81 8.51 9.00
N ARG A 53 4.93 7.93 9.42
CA ARG A 53 6.19 7.94 8.65
C ARG A 53 6.26 6.72 7.74
N TYR A 54 6.75 6.91 6.52
CA TYR A 54 7.13 5.82 5.62
C TYR A 54 8.40 6.20 4.87
N GLY A 55 9.52 5.55 5.20
CA GLY A 55 10.84 5.98 4.74
C GLY A 55 11.17 7.41 5.17
N SER A 56 11.39 8.30 4.20
CA SER A 56 11.63 9.74 4.43
C SER A 56 10.38 10.62 4.30
N LEU A 57 9.22 10.02 4.02
CA LEU A 57 7.96 10.75 3.82
C LEU A 57 7.04 10.61 5.02
N PHE A 58 6.07 11.53 5.09
CA PHE A 58 5.05 11.58 6.13
C PHE A 58 3.67 11.70 5.49
N HIS A 59 2.72 10.93 6.01
CA HIS A 59 1.35 10.87 5.52
C HIS A 59 0.36 11.09 6.66
N LEU A 60 -0.77 11.71 6.35
CA LEU A 60 -1.83 11.98 7.31
C LEU A 60 -2.86 10.85 7.30
N ALA A 61 -3.23 10.36 8.47
CA ALA A 61 -4.28 9.38 8.68
C ALA A 61 -5.32 9.88 9.68
N GLY A 62 -6.56 9.39 9.57
CA GLY A 62 -7.60 9.68 10.54
C GLY A 62 -7.21 9.21 11.94
N TRP A 63 -7.56 10.00 12.96
CA TRP A 63 -7.33 9.60 14.35
C TRP A 63 -8.14 8.33 14.70
N PRO A 64 -7.60 7.41 15.52
CA PRO A 64 -8.32 6.23 15.96
C PRO A 64 -9.69 6.61 16.54
N ASP A 65 -10.73 5.90 16.12
CA ASP A 65 -12.12 6.06 16.58
C ASP A 65 -12.73 7.47 16.38
N ASP A 66 -12.07 8.38 15.64
CA ASP A 66 -12.56 9.74 15.37
C ASP A 66 -13.20 9.89 13.97
N GLY A 67 -13.18 8.82 13.16
CA GLY A 67 -13.62 8.88 11.76
C GLY A 67 -15.06 9.38 11.57
N MET A 68 -15.99 9.01 12.45
CA MET A 68 -17.39 9.46 12.36
C MET A 68 -17.58 10.96 12.63
N HIS A 69 -16.59 11.61 13.27
CA HIS A 69 -16.67 13.01 13.65
C HIS A 69 -16.21 13.98 12.56
N HIS A 70 -15.76 13.47 11.42
CA HIS A 70 -15.51 14.24 10.22
C HIS A 70 -16.83 14.54 9.45
N VAL A 71 -16.88 15.66 8.73
CA VAL A 71 -18.05 15.99 7.89
C VAL A 71 -18.17 15.03 6.72
N GLU A 72 -19.36 14.94 6.14
CA GLU A 72 -19.58 14.21 4.90
C GLU A 72 -18.66 14.74 3.80
N GLY A 73 -18.06 13.81 3.05
CA GLY A 73 -17.11 14.14 2.01
C GLY A 73 -15.70 14.54 2.50
N CYS A 74 -15.33 14.27 3.75
CA CYS A 74 -13.93 14.34 4.20
C CYS A 74 -13.21 13.00 3.99
N ASP A 75 -11.97 13.01 3.49
CA ASP A 75 -11.16 11.79 3.28
C ASP A 75 -10.91 10.97 4.56
N PHE A 76 -10.98 11.62 5.72
CA PHE A 76 -10.78 10.96 7.02
C PHE A 76 -12.08 10.47 7.66
N ARG A 77 -13.24 10.70 7.01
CA ARG A 77 -14.51 10.16 7.50
C ARG A 77 -14.54 8.65 7.28
N LYS A 78 -14.87 7.92 8.35
CA LYS A 78 -15.10 6.48 8.31
C LYS A 78 -16.49 6.21 8.83
N ASP A 79 -17.29 5.43 8.10
CA ASP A 79 -18.63 5.03 8.55
C ASP A 79 -18.54 4.02 9.71
N ALA A 80 -19.57 3.95 10.54
CA ALA A 80 -19.60 3.06 11.70
C ALA A 80 -19.47 1.57 11.32
N GLN A 81 -19.86 1.21 10.09
CA GLN A 81 -19.66 -0.14 9.52
C GLN A 81 -18.24 -0.36 8.98
N SER A 82 -17.53 0.71 8.62
CA SER A 82 -16.14 0.69 8.12
C SER A 82 -15.12 0.79 9.25
N GLN A 83 -15.54 1.24 10.43
CA GLN A 83 -14.86 0.96 11.68
C GLN A 83 -14.97 -0.55 11.92
N THR A 84 -14.09 -1.31 11.28
CA THR A 84 -13.83 -2.68 11.68
C THR A 84 -13.24 -2.60 13.08
N SER A 85 -14.13 -2.59 14.07
CA SER A 85 -13.84 -3.02 15.43
C SER A 85 -13.00 -4.27 15.25
N GLY A 86 -11.73 -4.18 15.64
CA GLY A 86 -10.73 -5.21 15.38
C GLY A 86 -11.37 -6.55 15.66
N SER A 87 -11.49 -7.40 14.63
CA SER A 87 -12.02 -8.73 14.83
C SER A 87 -11.18 -9.35 15.94
N ASN A 88 -11.80 -9.66 17.08
CA ASN A 88 -11.13 -10.37 18.18
C ASN A 88 -10.70 -11.79 17.74
N ASP A 89 -10.95 -12.16 16.48
CA ASP A 89 -10.37 -13.32 15.84
C ASP A 89 -8.87 -13.13 15.57
N SER A 90 -8.07 -13.55 16.54
CA SER A 90 -6.61 -13.68 16.40
C SER A 90 -6.16 -14.59 15.24
N THR A 91 -7.06 -15.41 14.69
CA THR A 91 -6.80 -16.28 13.54
C THR A 91 -7.08 -15.62 12.19
N ALA A 92 -7.60 -14.39 12.17
CA ALA A 92 -7.85 -13.63 10.94
C ALA A 92 -6.56 -13.39 10.16
N ALA A 93 -6.62 -13.52 8.83
CA ALA A 93 -5.46 -13.37 7.96
C ALA A 93 -4.94 -11.92 7.91
N ILE A 94 -5.82 -10.94 8.05
CA ILE A 94 -5.49 -9.51 8.07
C ILE A 94 -6.09 -8.92 9.33
N ILE A 95 -5.24 -8.31 10.16
CA ILE A 95 -5.64 -7.64 11.39
C ILE A 95 -5.24 -6.18 11.30
N ALA A 96 -6.22 -5.27 11.44
CA ALA A 96 -5.94 -3.84 11.56
C ALA A 96 -5.60 -3.49 13.01
N GLY A 97 -4.40 -2.96 13.23
CA GLY A 97 -3.99 -2.39 14.51
C GLY A 97 -3.90 -0.86 14.45
N PRO A 98 -3.68 -0.20 15.60
CA PRO A 98 -3.54 1.27 15.67
C PRO A 98 -2.37 1.78 14.81
N ASP A 99 -1.28 1.03 14.74
CA ASP A 99 -0.05 1.43 14.05
C ASP A 99 0.07 0.87 12.62
N GLY A 100 -0.83 -0.02 12.21
CA GLY A 100 -0.86 -0.56 10.85
C GLY A 100 -1.45 -1.97 10.71
N LEU A 101 -1.47 -2.45 9.47
CA LEU A 101 -2.00 -3.75 9.11
C LEU A 101 -1.00 -4.87 9.42
N ASN A 102 -1.48 -5.95 10.02
CA ASN A 102 -0.73 -7.19 10.19
C ASN A 102 -1.34 -8.26 9.28
N VAL A 103 -0.65 -8.54 8.18
CA VAL A 103 -1.11 -9.34 7.04
C VAL A 103 -0.36 -10.67 6.99
N ARG A 104 -1.08 -11.78 6.88
CA ARG A 104 -0.56 -13.09 6.50
C ARG A 104 -1.09 -13.43 5.11
N LEU A 105 -0.22 -13.38 4.11
CA LEU A 105 -0.51 -13.75 2.73
C LEU A 105 -0.30 -15.25 2.51
N ASP A 106 -1.01 -15.82 1.52
CA ASP A 106 -0.73 -17.16 0.99
C ASP A 106 0.50 -17.16 0.05
N ALA A 107 0.78 -16.03 -0.58
CA ALA A 107 1.98 -15.80 -1.36
C ALA A 107 3.24 -15.88 -0.47
N SER A 108 4.16 -16.78 -0.83
CA SER A 108 5.46 -16.84 -0.16
C SER A 108 6.38 -15.73 -0.65
N LEU A 109 6.89 -14.93 0.28
CA LEU A 109 7.89 -13.88 0.03
C LEU A 109 9.33 -14.40 0.16
N MET A 110 9.50 -15.64 0.62
CA MET A 110 10.77 -16.34 0.68
C MET A 110 10.56 -17.78 0.23
N GLN A 111 11.04 -18.12 -0.96
CA GLN A 111 11.01 -19.48 -1.47
C GLN A 111 12.39 -20.11 -1.33
N ARG A 112 12.46 -21.35 -0.86
CA ARG A 112 13.69 -22.15 -0.88
C ARG A 112 13.52 -23.27 -1.90
N ASP A 113 14.53 -23.49 -2.74
CA ASP A 113 14.52 -24.60 -3.68
C ASP A 113 14.74 -25.92 -2.96
N ALA A 114 13.84 -26.87 -3.23
CA ALA A 114 13.76 -28.13 -2.49
C ALA A 114 14.85 -29.16 -2.86
N LEU A 115 15.81 -28.80 -3.73
CA LEU A 115 16.82 -29.73 -4.25
C LEU A 115 17.88 -30.15 -3.20
N THR A 116 17.88 -29.57 -1.99
CA THR A 116 18.83 -29.92 -0.92
C THR A 116 18.19 -30.24 0.44
N SER A 117 16.89 -30.58 0.50
CA SER A 117 16.31 -31.10 1.74
C SER A 117 16.20 -32.62 1.69
N SER A 118 17.28 -33.28 2.09
CA SER A 118 17.23 -34.63 2.63
C SER A 118 16.15 -34.71 3.71
N ASP A 119 15.28 -35.69 3.55
CA ASP A 119 14.25 -36.16 4.45
C ASP A 119 14.48 -35.76 5.92
N ARG A 120 13.79 -34.71 6.37
CA ARG A 120 13.57 -34.47 7.81
C ARG A 120 12.10 -34.64 8.08
N THR A 121 11.76 -35.87 8.47
CA THR A 121 10.57 -36.21 9.24
C THR A 121 10.39 -35.20 10.37
N ARG A 122 9.52 -34.21 10.17
CA ARG A 122 9.08 -33.30 11.22
C ARG A 122 8.29 -34.11 12.23
N LYS A 123 8.91 -34.49 13.35
CA LYS A 123 8.20 -34.87 14.56
C LYS A 123 7.28 -33.73 14.95
N ALA A 124 5.97 -33.96 14.83
CA ALA A 124 4.93 -33.08 15.32
C ALA A 124 4.88 -33.13 16.85
N ASN A 125 5.74 -32.35 17.51
CA ASN A 125 5.62 -32.07 18.94
C ASN A 125 5.40 -30.57 19.13
N GLY A 126 4.16 -30.20 19.42
CA GLY A 126 3.79 -28.83 19.81
C GLY A 126 2.30 -28.62 19.69
N SER A 127 1.65 -28.33 20.82
CA SER A 127 0.23 -28.02 20.98
C SER A 127 -0.43 -27.39 19.75
N ALA A 128 -1.56 -27.95 19.30
CA ALA A 128 -2.38 -27.42 18.21
C ALA A 128 -2.98 -26.06 18.58
N ARG A 129 -2.16 -25.01 18.49
CA ARG A 129 -2.61 -23.62 18.50
C ARG A 129 -3.20 -23.36 17.12
N ALA A 130 -4.43 -22.86 17.05
CA ALA A 130 -5.07 -22.51 15.79
C ALA A 130 -4.14 -21.59 14.98
N SER A 131 -3.64 -22.09 13.84
CA SER A 131 -2.75 -21.31 12.99
C SER A 131 -3.54 -20.23 12.27
N ARG A 132 -3.06 -18.98 12.28
CA ARG A 132 -3.69 -17.87 11.56
C ARG A 132 -3.95 -18.24 10.09
N ARG A 133 -5.13 -17.92 9.56
CA ARG A 133 -5.48 -18.06 8.14
C ARG A 133 -4.55 -17.21 7.26
N SER A 134 -4.42 -17.56 5.99
CA SER A 134 -3.70 -16.75 4.99
C SER A 134 -4.68 -16.11 4.01
N ALA A 135 -4.35 -14.91 3.54
CA ALA A 135 -5.16 -14.13 2.60
C ALA A 135 -4.54 -14.17 1.19
N PRO A 136 -5.36 -14.29 0.13
CA PRO A 136 -4.89 -14.06 -1.22
C PRO A 136 -4.56 -12.57 -1.44
N LEU A 137 -3.74 -12.29 -2.46
CA LEU A 137 -3.38 -10.91 -2.85
C LEU A 137 -4.61 -10.02 -3.10
N LEU A 138 -5.71 -10.58 -3.62
CA LEU A 138 -6.96 -9.85 -3.83
C LEU A 138 -7.60 -9.39 -2.51
N ALA A 139 -7.64 -10.27 -1.50
CA ALA A 139 -8.19 -9.91 -0.19
C ALA A 139 -7.33 -8.82 0.49
N PHE A 140 -6.01 -8.89 0.30
CA PHE A 140 -5.10 -7.86 0.78
C PHE A 140 -5.36 -6.51 0.11
N ILE A 141 -5.40 -6.44 -1.23
CA ILE A 141 -5.64 -5.15 -1.91
C ILE A 141 -7.01 -4.58 -1.56
N GLN A 142 -8.06 -5.40 -1.44
CA GLN A 142 -9.39 -4.95 -1.01
C GLN A 142 -9.39 -4.35 0.39
N THR A 143 -8.71 -5.03 1.33
CA THR A 143 -8.61 -4.54 2.71
C THR A 143 -7.79 -3.25 2.78
N LEU A 144 -6.69 -3.17 2.02
CA LEU A 144 -5.89 -1.95 1.94
C LEU A 144 -6.72 -0.80 1.35
N TRP A 145 -7.46 -1.03 0.26
CA TRP A 145 -8.34 -0.03 -0.36
C TRP A 145 -9.38 0.51 0.61
N HIS A 146 -10.01 -0.39 1.37
CA HIS A 146 -10.99 -0.02 2.40
C HIS A 146 -10.34 0.76 3.54
N SER A 147 -9.20 0.29 4.07
CA SER A 147 -8.47 0.97 5.15
C SER A 147 -8.00 2.38 4.78
N ALA A 148 -7.70 2.58 3.49
CA ALA A 148 -7.28 3.85 2.92
C ALA A 148 -8.46 4.80 2.64
N GLY A 149 -9.72 4.36 2.78
CA GLY A 149 -10.89 5.16 2.43
C GLY A 149 -11.09 5.34 0.92
N LEU A 150 -10.46 4.49 0.10
CA LEU A 150 -10.52 4.59 -1.36
C LEU A 150 -11.81 4.00 -1.97
N THR A 151 -12.70 3.46 -1.13
CA THR A 151 -14.01 2.92 -1.53
C THR A 151 -15.13 3.96 -1.52
N SER A 152 -14.85 5.19 -1.07
CA SER A 152 -15.78 6.32 -1.08
C SER A 152 -15.15 7.52 -1.79
N TRP A 153 -15.96 8.50 -2.20
CA TRP A 153 -15.50 9.77 -2.75
C TRP A 153 -15.69 10.89 -1.73
N ALA A 154 -14.70 11.79 -1.64
CA ALA A 154 -14.75 12.94 -0.76
C ALA A 154 -15.32 14.17 -1.50
N GLY A 155 -16.54 14.56 -1.15
CA GLY A 155 -17.19 15.74 -1.70
C GLY A 155 -17.65 15.57 -3.15
N ALA A 156 -17.66 16.66 -3.91
CA ALA A 156 -18.17 16.68 -5.29
C ALA A 156 -17.15 16.25 -6.37
N SER A 157 -15.87 16.09 -6.01
CA SER A 157 -14.86 15.64 -6.97
C SER A 157 -14.94 14.12 -7.15
N MET A 158 -15.09 13.67 -8.39
CA MET A 158 -15.02 12.26 -8.78
C MET A 158 -13.66 11.87 -9.36
N ALA A 159 -12.62 12.68 -9.10
CA ALA A 159 -11.25 12.43 -9.59
C ALA A 159 -10.23 12.46 -8.46
N ARG A 160 -9.29 11.51 -8.49
CA ARG A 160 -8.11 11.41 -7.61
C ARG A 160 -6.88 11.14 -8.45
N GLY A 161 -5.82 11.89 -8.18
CA GLY A 161 -4.50 11.62 -8.73
C GLY A 161 -3.83 10.44 -8.03
N TRP A 162 -2.78 9.89 -8.65
CA TRP A 162 -2.00 8.83 -8.03
C TRP A 162 -1.26 9.31 -6.77
N GLY A 163 -0.92 10.59 -6.65
CA GLY A 163 -0.33 11.14 -5.42
C GLY A 163 -1.29 10.99 -4.23
N ALA A 164 -2.54 11.41 -4.42
CA ALA A 164 -3.61 11.16 -3.44
C ALA A 164 -3.79 9.69 -3.10
N VAL A 165 -3.90 8.82 -4.10
CA VAL A 165 -4.05 7.37 -3.90
C VAL A 165 -2.86 6.78 -3.14
N ASN A 166 -1.62 7.10 -3.54
CA ASN A 166 -0.40 6.65 -2.86
C ASN A 166 -0.38 7.10 -1.39
N SER A 167 -0.65 8.38 -1.12
CA SER A 167 -0.68 8.89 0.24
C SER A 167 -1.77 8.22 1.09
N MET A 168 -2.96 7.99 0.52
CA MET A 168 -4.05 7.30 1.22
C MET A 168 -3.73 5.82 1.47
N LEU A 169 -3.08 5.14 0.52
CA LEU A 169 -2.65 3.75 0.68
C LEU A 169 -1.59 3.61 1.78
N LEU A 170 -0.57 4.47 1.81
CA LEU A 170 0.45 4.48 2.86
C LEU A 170 -0.16 4.84 4.22
N ALA A 171 -1.05 5.84 4.23
CA ALA A 171 -1.82 6.19 5.41
C ALA A 171 -2.75 5.06 5.87
N GLY A 172 -3.34 4.25 5.00
CA GLY A 172 -4.18 3.10 5.35
C GLY A 172 -3.37 1.89 5.82
N LEU A 173 -2.23 1.63 5.18
CA LEU A 173 -1.30 0.55 5.52
C LEU A 173 -0.78 0.68 6.96
N GLY A 174 -0.34 1.87 7.34
CA GLY A 174 0.22 2.15 8.66
C GLY A 174 1.73 2.03 8.75
N GLU A 175 2.32 2.79 9.68
CA GLU A 175 3.77 2.94 9.86
C GLU A 175 4.44 1.63 10.29
N ASN A 176 3.79 0.82 11.13
CA ASN A 176 4.34 -0.45 11.63
C ASN A 176 3.68 -1.69 10.99
N ALA A 177 3.18 -1.54 9.77
CA ALA A 177 2.55 -2.65 9.06
C ALA A 177 3.51 -3.82 8.85
N ARG A 178 2.98 -5.03 8.90
CA ARG A 178 3.73 -6.28 8.69
C ARG A 178 3.07 -7.17 7.65
N ILE A 179 3.86 -7.76 6.78
CA ILE A 179 3.41 -8.72 5.77
C ILE A 179 4.23 -10.00 5.94
N ASN A 180 3.56 -11.12 6.17
CA ASN A 180 4.18 -12.42 6.48
C ASN A 180 5.20 -12.34 7.62
N GLY A 181 4.95 -11.45 8.59
CA GLY A 181 5.81 -11.26 9.74
C GLY A 181 7.05 -10.39 9.49
N ALA A 182 7.32 -9.93 8.27
CA ALA A 182 8.34 -8.92 7.97
C ALA A 182 7.74 -7.50 7.95
N ALA A 183 8.57 -6.47 8.06
CA ALA A 183 8.10 -5.09 7.92
C ALA A 183 7.56 -4.85 6.49
N ALA A 184 6.52 -4.01 6.37
CA ALA A 184 5.87 -3.80 5.07
C ALA A 184 6.78 -3.06 4.08
N ASP A 185 7.61 -2.13 4.53
CA ASP A 185 8.63 -1.44 3.73
C ASP A 185 9.73 -2.38 3.18
N ASP A 186 9.97 -3.51 3.85
CA ASP A 186 10.89 -4.55 3.38
C ASP A 186 10.30 -5.43 2.27
N THR A 187 8.97 -5.47 2.15
CA THR A 187 8.26 -6.51 1.37
C THR A 187 7.26 -5.98 0.36
N LEU A 188 6.79 -4.75 0.51
CA LEU A 188 5.84 -4.08 -0.37
C LEU A 188 6.37 -2.69 -0.70
N HIS A 189 6.45 -2.40 -2.00
CA HIS A 189 6.71 -1.05 -2.49
C HIS A 189 5.45 -0.51 -3.17
N ILE A 190 4.92 0.61 -2.66
CA ILE A 190 3.84 1.35 -3.30
C ILE A 190 4.47 2.45 -4.13
N MET A 191 4.40 2.32 -5.47
CA MET A 191 5.08 3.22 -6.38
C MET A 191 4.73 4.67 -6.07
N ARG A 192 5.74 5.52 -5.89
CA ARG A 192 5.52 6.96 -5.74
C ARG A 192 5.10 7.60 -7.04
N ARG A 193 4.33 8.69 -6.97
CA ARG A 193 4.11 9.57 -8.12
C ARG A 193 5.48 10.11 -8.58
N TYR A 194 5.69 10.15 -9.89
CA TYR A 194 6.87 10.80 -10.45
C TYR A 194 6.81 12.31 -10.20
N GLU A 195 7.85 12.86 -9.61
CA GLU A 195 8.05 14.29 -9.39
C GLU A 195 9.48 14.63 -9.82
N GLU A 196 9.66 15.58 -10.73
CA GLU A 196 10.98 15.91 -11.28
C GLU A 196 11.94 16.39 -10.17
N SER A 197 11.46 17.22 -9.26
CA SER A 197 12.21 17.73 -8.10
C SER A 197 12.69 16.62 -7.15
N GLY A 198 11.98 15.49 -7.12
CA GLY A 198 12.25 14.33 -6.26
C GLY A 198 12.86 13.14 -6.99
N ARG A 199 13.22 13.29 -8.28
CA ARG A 199 13.63 12.19 -9.16
C ARG A 199 14.71 11.30 -8.55
N ASP A 200 15.79 11.90 -8.03
CA ASP A 200 16.92 11.14 -7.48
C ASP A 200 16.52 10.35 -6.23
N ALA A 201 15.73 10.97 -5.34
CA ALA A 201 15.24 10.31 -4.14
C ALA A 201 14.28 9.16 -4.47
N ILE A 202 13.36 9.36 -5.43
CA ILE A 202 12.43 8.33 -5.89
C ILE A 202 13.19 7.15 -6.51
N ASN A 203 14.21 7.43 -7.33
CA ASN A 203 15.03 6.39 -7.95
C ASN A 203 15.84 5.62 -6.90
N ALA A 204 16.52 6.32 -5.99
CA ALA A 204 17.33 5.70 -4.94
C ALA A 204 16.49 4.83 -3.98
N GLU A 205 15.30 5.30 -3.60
CA GLU A 205 14.35 4.55 -2.77
C GLU A 205 13.94 3.24 -3.45
N PHE A 206 13.57 3.31 -4.74
CA PHE A 206 13.18 2.13 -5.50
C PHE A 206 14.37 1.19 -5.73
N ASP A 207 15.55 1.71 -6.08
CA ASP A 207 16.74 0.90 -6.34
C ASP A 207 17.17 0.15 -5.05
N ALA A 208 17.08 0.81 -3.90
CA ALA A 208 17.28 0.18 -2.59
C ALA A 208 16.24 -0.92 -2.30
N PHE A 209 14.99 -0.75 -2.73
CA PHE A 209 13.94 -1.77 -2.60
C PHE A 209 14.21 -2.97 -3.52
N ILE A 210 14.49 -2.74 -4.80
CA ILE A 210 14.82 -3.81 -5.76
C ILE A 210 16.08 -4.57 -5.36
N GLY A 211 17.06 -3.88 -4.78
CA GLY A 211 18.27 -4.51 -4.24
C GLY A 211 17.99 -5.58 -3.16
N ARG A 212 16.82 -5.54 -2.50
CA ARG A 212 16.38 -6.57 -1.54
C ARG A 212 15.80 -7.81 -2.20
N ILE A 213 15.45 -7.76 -3.48
CA ILE A 213 14.95 -8.90 -4.25
C ILE A 213 16.16 -9.68 -4.75
N THR A 214 16.39 -10.84 -4.14
CA THR A 214 17.56 -11.67 -4.41
C THR A 214 17.14 -13.07 -4.81
N ASN A 215 17.96 -13.70 -5.63
CA ASN A 215 17.87 -15.13 -5.90
C ASN A 215 19.31 -15.65 -5.95
N ASP A 216 19.66 -16.53 -5.02
CA ASP A 216 21.00 -17.13 -4.92
C ASP A 216 21.03 -18.58 -5.47
N GLY A 217 19.97 -19.00 -6.16
CA GLY A 217 19.79 -20.36 -6.69
C GLY A 217 19.32 -21.38 -5.65
N ASN A 218 19.25 -21.01 -4.37
CA ASN A 218 18.73 -21.85 -3.30
C ASN A 218 17.58 -21.16 -2.54
N THR A 219 17.60 -19.84 -2.45
CA THR A 219 16.59 -19.00 -1.82
C THR A 219 16.26 -17.81 -2.71
N SER A 220 14.99 -17.70 -3.10
CA SER A 220 14.41 -16.54 -3.78
C SER A 220 13.68 -15.67 -2.75
N ARG A 221 14.17 -14.44 -2.55
CA ARG A 221 13.50 -13.39 -1.80
C ARG A 221 12.68 -12.55 -2.77
N ARG A 222 11.36 -12.63 -2.61
CA ARG A 222 10.36 -11.98 -3.44
C ARG A 222 9.80 -10.76 -2.75
N ALA A 223 9.20 -9.87 -3.54
CA ALA A 223 8.55 -8.68 -3.00
C ALA A 223 7.27 -8.35 -3.76
N LEU A 224 6.44 -7.50 -3.17
CA LEU A 224 5.23 -6.97 -3.75
C LEU A 224 5.47 -5.57 -4.29
N MET A 225 4.90 -5.26 -5.45
CA MET A 225 4.85 -3.91 -6.00
C MET A 225 3.42 -3.51 -6.30
N LEU A 226 3.02 -2.34 -5.84
CA LEU A 226 1.70 -1.77 -6.09
C LEU A 226 1.84 -0.48 -6.89
N GLY A 227 1.24 -0.43 -8.08
CA GLY A 227 1.34 0.73 -8.95
C GLY A 227 0.28 0.76 -10.05
N GLU A 228 0.32 1.81 -10.86
CA GLU A 228 -0.54 1.93 -12.03
C GLU A 228 0.08 1.14 -13.18
N ILE A 229 -0.65 0.23 -13.81
CA ILE A 229 -0.19 -0.47 -15.00
C ILE A 229 0.00 0.55 -16.14
N GLY A 230 1.19 0.55 -16.73
CA GLY A 230 1.54 1.36 -17.89
C GLY A 230 1.21 0.63 -19.18
N GLU A 231 2.05 -0.34 -19.53
CA GLU A 231 1.96 -1.13 -20.74
C GLU A 231 1.99 -2.62 -20.40
N VAL A 232 1.22 -3.42 -21.15
CA VAL A 232 1.33 -4.88 -21.20
C VAL A 232 1.64 -5.25 -22.64
N ALA A 233 2.85 -5.72 -22.91
CA ALA A 233 3.33 -6.04 -24.24
C ALA A 233 3.74 -7.51 -24.37
N THR A 234 3.48 -8.12 -25.52
CA THR A 234 3.96 -9.48 -25.81
C THR A 234 5.48 -9.50 -26.00
N THR A 235 6.09 -10.63 -25.69
CA THR A 235 7.51 -10.91 -25.84
C THR A 235 7.69 -12.32 -26.39
N GLN A 236 8.90 -12.69 -26.81
CA GLN A 236 9.19 -14.05 -27.26
C GLN A 236 8.93 -15.15 -26.20
N TYR A 237 8.93 -14.80 -24.90
CA TYR A 237 8.81 -15.77 -23.80
C TYR A 237 7.54 -15.56 -22.94
N GLY A 238 6.60 -14.73 -23.39
CA GLY A 238 5.40 -14.37 -22.63
C GLY A 238 5.06 -12.90 -22.76
N TYR A 239 4.96 -12.19 -21.65
CA TYR A 239 4.61 -10.77 -21.62
C TYR A 239 5.58 -9.97 -20.77
N SER A 240 5.66 -8.67 -21.06
CA SER A 240 6.26 -7.65 -20.21
C SER A 240 5.19 -6.69 -19.72
N ILE A 241 5.30 -6.29 -18.45
CA ILE A 241 4.43 -5.32 -17.78
C ILE A 241 5.31 -4.15 -17.34
N THR A 242 4.87 -2.92 -17.56
CA THR A 242 5.47 -1.72 -16.97
C THR A 242 4.49 -1.05 -16.01
N LEU A 243 5.01 -0.24 -15.10
CA LEU A 243 4.20 0.64 -14.24
C LEU A 243 4.32 2.07 -14.74
N ARG A 244 3.26 2.88 -14.70
CA ARG A 244 3.29 4.27 -15.19
C ARG A 244 4.35 5.12 -14.49
N GLN A 245 4.61 4.80 -13.23
CA GLN A 245 5.57 5.49 -12.38
C GLN A 245 7.03 5.21 -12.79
N ARG A 246 7.31 4.10 -13.49
CA ARG A 246 8.66 3.72 -13.92
C ARG A 246 8.66 2.78 -15.12
N LYS A 247 9.51 3.06 -16.11
CA LYS A 247 9.67 2.27 -17.34
C LYS A 247 10.35 0.90 -17.16
N GLN A 248 10.54 0.43 -15.92
CA GLN A 248 11.07 -0.90 -15.66
C GLN A 248 10.09 -1.95 -16.19
N ARG A 249 10.62 -2.95 -16.90
CA ARG A 249 9.82 -4.09 -17.39
C ARG A 249 9.87 -5.23 -16.38
N TYR A 250 8.72 -5.80 -16.10
CA TYR A 250 8.51 -7.03 -15.34
C TYR A 250 8.03 -8.11 -16.30
N PHE A 251 8.73 -9.22 -16.37
CA PHE A 251 8.38 -10.30 -17.28
C PHE A 251 7.47 -11.32 -16.59
N THR A 252 6.50 -11.85 -17.35
CA THR A 252 5.52 -12.83 -16.85
C THR A 252 5.17 -13.83 -17.95
N SER A 253 4.73 -15.02 -17.55
CA SER A 253 4.27 -16.04 -18.49
C SER A 253 2.92 -15.70 -19.13
N THR A 254 2.69 -16.23 -20.32
CA THR A 254 1.40 -16.18 -21.04
C THR A 254 0.25 -16.71 -20.17
N GLN A 255 0.48 -17.83 -19.49
CA GLN A 255 -0.53 -18.49 -18.66
C GLN A 255 -1.02 -17.60 -17.51
N LEU A 256 -0.12 -16.83 -16.88
CA LEU A 256 -0.50 -15.90 -15.82
C LEU A 256 -1.31 -14.73 -16.38
N VAL A 257 -0.91 -14.18 -17.54
CA VAL A 257 -1.64 -13.10 -18.21
C VAL A 257 -3.05 -13.53 -18.61
N GLU A 258 -3.20 -14.69 -19.26
CA GLU A 258 -4.51 -15.21 -19.66
C GLU A 258 -5.43 -15.42 -18.44
N ARG A 259 -4.88 -15.92 -17.33
CA ARG A 259 -5.63 -16.08 -16.08
C ARG A 259 -6.08 -14.74 -15.52
N VAL A 260 -5.18 -13.75 -15.46
CA VAL A 260 -5.50 -12.39 -14.98
C VAL A 260 -6.56 -11.73 -15.86
N GLN A 261 -6.42 -11.83 -17.19
CA GLN A 261 -7.39 -11.31 -18.16
C GLN A 261 -8.77 -11.95 -17.97
N LYS A 262 -8.83 -13.27 -17.72
CA LYS A 262 -10.09 -13.97 -17.46
C LYS A 262 -10.72 -13.54 -16.14
N SER A 263 -9.94 -13.50 -15.06
CA SER A 263 -10.42 -13.19 -13.71
C SER A 263 -10.81 -11.72 -13.52
N TYR A 264 -10.10 -10.80 -14.19
CA TYR A 264 -10.25 -9.35 -14.01
C TYR A 264 -10.53 -8.65 -15.34
N SER A 265 -11.43 -9.22 -16.14
CA SER A 265 -11.71 -8.78 -17.52
C SER A 265 -12.08 -7.31 -17.65
N HIS A 266 -12.79 -6.73 -16.67
CA HIS A 266 -13.14 -5.31 -16.69
C HIS A 266 -11.91 -4.42 -16.57
N ALA A 267 -11.03 -4.69 -15.59
CA ALA A 267 -9.77 -3.95 -15.43
C ALA A 267 -8.83 -4.17 -16.63
N TRP A 268 -8.81 -5.38 -17.18
CA TRP A 268 -7.98 -5.71 -18.33
C TRP A 268 -8.39 -4.95 -19.60
N ARG A 269 -9.70 -4.83 -19.88
CA ARG A 269 -10.21 -4.08 -21.02
C ARG A 269 -9.87 -2.58 -20.95
N ALA A 270 -9.77 -2.04 -19.74
CA ALA A 270 -9.44 -0.63 -19.51
C ALA A 270 -7.93 -0.33 -19.69
N LEU A 271 -7.08 -1.34 -19.91
CA LEU A 271 -5.66 -1.12 -20.20
C LEU A 271 -5.50 -0.36 -21.52
N GLY A 272 -4.67 0.69 -21.51
CA GLY A 272 -4.45 1.55 -22.68
C GLY A 272 -5.47 2.70 -22.82
N GLU A 273 -6.59 2.68 -22.10
CA GLU A 273 -7.52 3.82 -22.10
C GLU A 273 -6.90 5.03 -21.37
N GLN A 274 -6.91 6.19 -22.02
CA GLN A 274 -6.29 7.40 -21.47
C GLN A 274 -6.99 7.94 -20.21
N SER A 275 -8.30 7.73 -20.09
CA SER A 275 -9.11 8.14 -18.94
C SER A 275 -9.09 7.12 -17.80
N ALA A 276 -8.76 5.85 -18.07
CA ALA A 276 -8.71 4.82 -17.05
C ALA A 276 -7.35 4.77 -16.34
N ARG A 277 -7.38 4.33 -15.09
CA ARG A 277 -6.19 3.96 -14.31
C ARG A 277 -6.39 2.56 -13.77
N VAL A 278 -5.57 1.63 -14.26
CA VAL A 278 -5.60 0.23 -13.82
C VAL A 278 -4.50 0.03 -12.80
N ILE A 279 -4.86 -0.44 -11.62
CA ILE A 279 -3.90 -0.67 -10.52
C ILE A 279 -3.55 -2.15 -10.46
N GLY A 280 -2.26 -2.45 -10.36
CA GLY A 280 -1.74 -3.81 -10.25
C GLY A 280 -0.94 -4.02 -8.97
N LEU A 281 -1.16 -5.16 -8.33
CA LEU A 281 -0.30 -5.71 -7.28
C LEU A 281 0.50 -6.88 -7.87
N LEU A 282 1.79 -6.67 -8.04
CA LEU A 282 2.72 -7.62 -8.66
C LEU A 282 3.53 -8.32 -7.56
N LEU A 283 3.58 -9.65 -7.58
CA LEU A 283 4.60 -10.42 -6.85
C LEU A 283 5.79 -10.60 -7.78
N VAL A 284 6.93 -10.06 -7.40
CA VAL A 284 8.14 -10.00 -8.22
C VAL A 284 9.27 -10.80 -7.59
N GLU A 285 10.08 -11.39 -8.47
CA GLU A 285 11.28 -12.12 -8.09
C GLU A 285 12.41 -11.82 -9.08
N ARG A 286 13.64 -12.11 -8.66
CA ARG A 286 14.80 -12.02 -9.54
C ARG A 286 15.05 -13.40 -10.15
N THR A 287 15.05 -13.46 -11.47
CA THR A 287 15.48 -14.63 -12.24
C THR A 287 16.98 -14.58 -12.46
#